data_AF-A0A2J4QFE7-F1
#
_entry.id   AF-A0A2J4QFE7-F1
#
_cell.length_a   1.000
_cell.length_b   1.000
_cell.length_c   1.000
_cell.angle_alpha   90.00
_cell.angle_beta   90.00
_cell.angle_gamma   90.00
#
_symmetry.space_group_name_H-M   'P 1'
#
loop_
_entity.id
_entity.type
_entity.pdbx_description
1 polymer ?
#
loop_
_entity_poly.entity_id
_entity_poly.type
_entity_poly.pdbx_seq_one_letter_code
_entity_poly.pdbx_strand_id
1 'polypeptide(L)'
;VKGRLLIDDDPLSKRAHAHMKAGSLTGLSIGYMLKDWEYDREKGVFLLKEIDLWEVSPVTFPSNDEARVSDVKSAFARGETPSQKSIERVLRDVGLSRTQAKAFMAGGYGNLSQRDADGVDAALDALKNIKF
;
A
#
# COMPACT_ATOMS: atom_id res chain seq x y z
N VAL A 1 8.64 -6.20 -17.19
CA VAL A 1 8.68 -4.72 -17.02
C VAL A 1 8.61 -4.37 -15.54
N LYS A 2 9.24 -3.27 -15.09
CA LYS A 2 9.13 -2.76 -13.71
C LYS A 2 8.63 -1.32 -13.74
N GLY A 3 7.47 -1.07 -13.14
CA GLY A 3 6.86 0.27 -13.04
C GLY A 3 7.28 1.04 -11.79
N ARG A 4 7.04 2.37 -11.81
CA ARG A 4 7.20 3.26 -10.65
C ARG A 4 6.21 4.42 -10.77
N LEU A 5 5.56 4.77 -9.65
CA LEU A 5 4.82 6.03 -9.51
C LEU A 5 5.77 7.12 -9.00
N LEU A 6 5.80 8.28 -9.64
CA LEU A 6 6.61 9.43 -9.22
C LEU A 6 5.82 10.27 -8.21
N ILE A 7 5.59 9.71 -7.02
CA ILE A 7 4.62 10.24 -6.04
C ILE A 7 4.99 11.68 -5.57
N ASP A 8 6.29 11.98 -5.50
CA ASP A 8 6.77 13.27 -4.99
C ASP A 8 6.86 14.35 -6.08
N ASP A 9 7.01 13.93 -7.35
CA ASP A 9 7.31 14.83 -8.46
C ASP A 9 6.12 15.02 -9.43
N ASP A 10 5.14 14.11 -9.42
CA ASP A 10 4.00 14.12 -10.33
C ASP A 10 2.64 14.14 -9.59
N PRO A 11 1.85 15.22 -9.75
CA PRO A 11 0.50 15.30 -9.17
C PRO A 11 -0.43 14.15 -9.57
N LEU A 12 -0.30 13.62 -10.78
CA LEU A 12 -1.14 12.51 -11.25
C LEU A 12 -0.77 11.21 -10.53
N SER A 13 0.52 10.91 -10.42
CA SER A 13 1.04 9.80 -9.61
C SER A 13 0.61 9.89 -8.15
N LYS A 14 0.68 11.08 -7.56
CA LYS A 14 0.21 11.31 -6.18
C LYS A 14 -1.29 11.03 -6.02
N ARG A 15 -2.10 11.51 -6.97
CA ARG A 15 -3.55 11.26 -7.00
C ARG A 15 -3.86 9.77 -7.18
N ALA A 16 -3.22 9.11 -8.14
CA ALA A 16 -3.41 7.68 -8.39
C ALA A 16 -3.08 6.85 -7.14
N HIS A 17 -1.94 7.11 -6.52
CA HIS A 17 -1.53 6.43 -5.28
C HIS A 17 -2.53 6.65 -4.13
N ALA A 18 -3.08 7.85 -3.98
CA ALA A 18 -4.14 8.11 -2.99
C ALA A 18 -5.41 7.31 -3.26
N HIS A 19 -5.85 7.21 -4.52
CA HIS A 19 -7.00 6.39 -4.90
C HIS A 19 -6.75 4.89 -4.72
N MET A 20 -5.53 4.41 -4.98
CA MET A 20 -5.17 3.02 -4.69
C MET A 20 -5.25 2.74 -3.19
N LYS A 21 -4.75 3.64 -2.34
CA LYS A 21 -4.86 3.52 -0.87
C LYS A 21 -6.31 3.57 -0.38
N ALA A 22 -7.15 4.38 -1.01
CA ALA A 22 -8.57 4.50 -0.68
C ALA A 22 -9.40 3.32 -1.23
N GLY A 23 -8.82 2.43 -2.03
CA GLY A 23 -9.53 1.31 -2.64
C GLY A 23 -10.48 1.71 -3.78
N SER A 24 -10.34 2.92 -4.34
CA SER A 24 -11.12 3.34 -5.52
C SER A 24 -10.40 3.07 -6.84
N LEU A 25 -9.10 2.74 -6.80
CA LEU A 25 -8.30 2.31 -7.95
C LEU A 25 -7.68 0.95 -7.60
N THR A 26 -8.33 -0.14 -8.03
CA THR A 26 -8.15 -1.47 -7.42
C THR A 26 -7.49 -2.51 -8.31
N GLY A 27 -7.17 -2.19 -9.55
CA GLY A 27 -6.65 -3.16 -10.51
C GLY A 27 -5.38 -2.70 -11.21
N LEU A 28 -4.75 -3.65 -11.88
CA LEU A 28 -3.66 -3.44 -12.83
C LEU A 28 -4.09 -3.96 -14.21
N SER A 29 -3.65 -3.26 -15.24
CA SER A 29 -3.75 -3.71 -16.63
C SER A 29 -2.39 -3.63 -17.30
N ILE A 30 -2.25 -4.31 -18.42
CA ILE A 30 -1.04 -4.34 -19.23
C ILE A 30 -1.32 -3.95 -20.67
N GLY A 31 -0.46 -3.12 -21.22
CA GLY A 31 -0.33 -2.88 -22.64
C GLY A 31 0.74 -3.79 -23.21
N TYR A 32 0.40 -4.53 -24.26
CA TYR A 32 1.29 -5.47 -24.92
C TYR A 32 1.01 -5.55 -26.42
N MET A 33 2.00 -6.04 -27.16
CA MET A 33 1.89 -6.37 -28.58
C MET A 33 1.97 -7.88 -28.76
N LEU A 34 1.13 -8.43 -29.62
CA LEU A 34 1.14 -9.86 -29.93
C LEU A 34 2.33 -10.21 -30.82
N LYS A 35 3.05 -11.28 -30.48
CA LYS A 35 4.13 -11.86 -31.31
C LYS A 35 3.73 -13.20 -31.89
N ASP A 36 3.24 -14.09 -31.03
CA ASP A 36 2.70 -15.39 -31.41
C ASP A 36 1.41 -15.67 -30.64
N TRP A 37 0.39 -16.07 -31.39
CA TRP A 37 -0.94 -16.34 -30.88
C TRP A 37 -1.70 -17.28 -31.80
N GLU A 38 -2.70 -17.96 -31.25
CA GLU A 38 -3.67 -18.73 -32.02
C GLU A 38 -5.08 -18.53 -31.48
N TYR A 39 -6.09 -18.82 -32.30
CA TYR A 39 -7.49 -18.77 -31.87
C TYR A 39 -8.02 -20.20 -31.67
N ASP A 40 -8.32 -20.54 -30.42
CA ASP A 40 -8.98 -21.79 -30.05
C ASP A 40 -10.47 -21.65 -30.35
N ARG A 41 -10.93 -22.24 -31.45
CA ARG A 41 -12.33 -22.16 -31.90
C ARG A 41 -13.29 -22.91 -30.99
N GLU A 42 -12.84 -23.98 -30.32
CA GLU A 42 -13.69 -24.76 -29.43
C GLU A 42 -14.00 -23.97 -28.17
N LYS A 43 -13.00 -23.27 -27.64
CA LYS A 43 -13.15 -22.43 -26.44
C LYS A 43 -13.56 -20.99 -26.74
N GLY A 44 -13.45 -20.56 -27.99
CA GLY A 44 -13.76 -19.19 -28.43
C GLY A 44 -12.79 -18.13 -27.92
N VAL A 45 -11.54 -18.50 -27.61
CA VAL A 45 -10.54 -17.61 -26.98
C VAL A 45 -9.26 -17.50 -27.81
N PHE A 46 -8.53 -16.40 -27.62
CA PHE A 46 -7.16 -16.26 -28.12
C PHE A 46 -6.18 -16.86 -27.11
N LEU A 47 -5.37 -17.83 -27.56
CA LEU A 47 -4.23 -18.29 -26.80
C LEU A 47 -3.02 -17.45 -27.18
N LEU A 48 -2.50 -16.70 -26.21
CA LEU A 48 -1.34 -15.84 -26.39
C LEU A 48 -0.09 -16.63 -25.99
N LYS A 49 0.73 -17.01 -26.98
CA LYS A 49 1.94 -17.82 -26.76
C LYS A 49 3.15 -16.94 -26.47
N GLU A 50 3.25 -15.82 -27.17
CA GLU A 50 4.32 -14.84 -26.98
C GLU A 50 3.78 -13.42 -27.16
N ILE A 51 4.14 -12.54 -26.22
CA ILE A 51 3.79 -11.13 -26.22
C ILE A 51 5.01 -10.27 -25.87
N ASP A 52 5.09 -9.09 -26.50
CA ASP A 52 5.95 -8.01 -26.01
C ASP A 52 5.17 -7.21 -24.96
N LEU A 53 5.58 -7.30 -23.70
CA LEU A 53 4.98 -6.51 -22.63
C LEU A 53 5.59 -5.10 -22.59
N TRP A 54 4.76 -4.07 -22.77
CA TRP A 54 5.23 -2.68 -22.87
C TRP A 54 5.08 -1.93 -21.55
N GLU A 55 3.92 -2.05 -20.91
CA GLU A 55 3.57 -1.23 -19.76
C GLU A 55 2.68 -1.97 -18.76
N VAL A 56 2.62 -1.41 -17.55
CA VAL A 56 1.68 -1.82 -16.51
C VAL A 56 1.05 -0.55 -15.94
N SER A 57 -0.29 -0.46 -15.99
CA SER A 57 -1.05 0.73 -15.58
C SER A 57 -2.07 0.41 -14.49
N PRO A 58 -2.22 1.27 -13.47
CA PRO A 58 -3.33 1.20 -12.53
C PRO A 58 -4.68 1.45 -13.22
N VAL A 59 -5.67 0.61 -12.95
CA VAL A 59 -7.02 0.70 -13.49
C VAL A 59 -8.07 0.49 -12.40
N THR A 60 -9.30 0.93 -12.64
CA THR A 60 -10.40 0.71 -11.69
C THR A 60 -10.95 -0.70 -11.84
N PHE A 61 -11.15 -1.14 -13.08
CA PHE A 61 -11.73 -2.44 -13.42
C PHE A 61 -10.72 -3.23 -14.26
N PRO A 62 -9.99 -4.19 -13.66
CA PRO A 62 -9.08 -5.03 -14.41
C PRO A 62 -9.86 -6.09 -15.20
N SER A 63 -9.35 -6.48 -16.37
CA SER A 63 -9.94 -7.57 -17.16
C SER A 63 -9.69 -8.95 -16.53
N ASN A 64 -8.64 -9.08 -15.72
CA ASN A 64 -8.37 -10.27 -14.90
C ASN A 64 -8.59 -9.93 -13.42
N ASP A 65 -9.48 -10.68 -12.76
CA ASP A 65 -9.82 -10.45 -11.35
C ASP A 65 -8.64 -10.70 -10.40
N GLU A 66 -7.68 -11.54 -10.81
CA GLU A 66 -6.45 -11.78 -10.05
C GLU A 66 -5.46 -10.60 -10.12
N ALA A 67 -5.64 -9.67 -11.06
CA ALA A 67 -4.80 -8.48 -11.21
C ALA A 67 -5.22 -7.34 -10.26
N ARG A 68 -5.85 -7.66 -9.13
CA ARG A 68 -6.27 -6.69 -8.11
C ARG A 68 -5.12 -6.28 -7.20
N VAL A 69 -5.11 -5.00 -6.85
CA VAL A 69 -4.23 -4.44 -5.82
C VAL A 69 -4.74 -4.92 -4.47
N SER A 70 -4.00 -5.81 -3.82
CA SER A 70 -4.33 -6.32 -2.48
C SER A 70 -3.93 -5.34 -1.38
N ASP A 71 -2.78 -4.69 -1.51
CA ASP A 71 -2.27 -3.75 -0.52
C ASP A 71 -1.40 -2.67 -1.18
N VAL A 72 -1.44 -1.46 -0.62
CA VAL A 72 -0.56 -0.34 -0.99
C VAL A 72 0.39 -0.08 0.16
N LYS A 73 1.62 -0.57 0.00
CA LYS A 73 2.66 -0.55 1.04
C LYS A 73 2.75 0.80 1.75
N SER A 74 2.45 0.77 3.05
CA SER A 74 2.68 1.88 3.96
C SER A 74 4.16 1.95 4.39
N ALA A 75 4.57 3.06 5.01
CA ALA A 75 5.91 3.19 5.59
C ALA A 75 6.18 2.05 6.60
N PHE A 76 5.19 1.72 7.44
CA PHE A 76 5.27 0.60 8.37
C PHE A 76 5.53 -0.74 7.68
N ALA A 77 4.86 -1.00 6.55
CA ALA A 77 5.06 -2.24 5.78
C ALA A 77 6.45 -2.35 5.14
N ARG A 78 7.22 -1.26 5.06
CA ARG A 78 8.62 -1.25 4.61
C ARG A 78 9.62 -1.36 5.76
N GLY A 79 9.16 -1.53 7.00
CA GLY A 79 10.02 -1.46 8.19
C GLY A 79 10.54 -0.05 8.46
N GLU A 80 10.01 0.96 7.78
CA GLU A 80 10.28 2.35 8.10
C GLU A 80 9.40 2.73 9.29
N THR A 81 10.01 3.35 10.30
CA THR A 81 9.28 3.92 11.44
C THR A 81 9.05 5.40 11.12
N PRO A 82 7.81 5.84 10.81
CA PRO A 82 7.53 7.27 10.63
C PRO A 82 8.00 8.07 11.84
N SER A 83 8.41 9.32 11.59
CA SER A 83 8.93 10.19 12.65
C SER A 83 7.97 10.30 13.84
N GLN A 84 8.51 10.39 15.04
CA GLN A 84 7.71 10.49 16.27
C GLN A 84 6.68 11.64 16.21
N LYS A 85 7.06 12.77 15.60
CA LYS A 85 6.17 13.93 15.40
C LYS A 85 4.99 13.62 14.47
N SER A 86 5.22 12.84 13.42
CA SER A 86 4.16 12.45 12.47
C SER A 86 3.12 11.57 13.15
N ILE A 87 3.58 10.67 14.03
CA ILE A 87 2.73 9.71 14.73
C ILE A 87 1.94 10.38 15.84
N GLU A 88 2.59 11.23 16.64
CA GLU A 88 1.90 12.03 17.66
C GLU A 88 0.78 12.87 17.03
N ARG A 89 1.02 13.44 15.84
CA ARG A 89 -0.01 14.17 15.09
C ARG A 89 -1.18 13.26 14.71
N VAL A 90 -0.91 12.11 14.08
CA VAL A 90 -1.96 11.16 13.70
C VAL A 90 -2.78 10.69 14.90
N LEU A 91 -2.14 10.37 16.02
CA LEU A 91 -2.81 9.96 17.26
C LEU A 91 -3.77 11.03 17.78
N ARG A 92 -3.37 12.29 17.68
CA ARG A 92 -4.23 13.41 18.07
C ARG A 92 -5.37 13.63 17.09
N ASP A 93 -5.12 13.44 15.79
CA ASP A 93 -6.14 13.57 14.75
C ASP A 93 -7.23 12.49 14.87
N VAL A 94 -6.89 11.29 15.38
CA VAL A 94 -7.87 10.24 15.69
C VAL A 94 -8.54 10.39 17.07
N GLY A 95 -8.27 11.48 17.79
CA GLY A 95 -9.02 11.87 18.99
C GLY A 95 -8.30 11.70 20.32
N LEU A 96 -7.03 11.29 20.36
CA LEU A 96 -6.28 11.25 21.62
C LEU A 96 -5.90 12.66 22.08
N SER A 97 -6.02 12.92 23.38
CA SER A 97 -5.47 14.13 23.98
C SER A 97 -3.95 14.16 23.87
N ARG A 98 -3.34 15.36 23.98
CA ARG A 98 -1.88 15.50 24.00
C ARG A 98 -1.21 14.58 25.04
N THR A 99 -1.83 14.42 26.20
CA THR A 99 -1.32 13.56 27.28
C THR A 99 -1.38 12.08 26.89
N GLN A 100 -2.49 11.62 26.31
CA GLN A 100 -2.65 10.23 25.85
C GLN A 100 -1.70 9.91 24.68
N ALA A 101 -1.58 10.81 23.70
CA ALA A 101 -0.66 10.63 22.59
C ALA A 101 0.79 10.55 23.08
N LYS A 102 1.21 11.43 24.00
CA LYS A 102 2.54 11.37 24.61
C LYS A 102 2.78 10.09 25.41
N ALA A 103 1.78 9.62 26.16
CA ALA A 103 1.88 8.38 26.92
C ALA A 103 2.06 7.17 25.99
N PHE A 104 1.29 7.09 24.90
CA PHE A 104 1.46 6.06 23.89
C PHE A 104 2.85 6.11 23.21
N MET A 105 3.32 7.32 22.88
CA MET A 105 4.65 7.50 22.26
C MET A 105 5.79 7.08 23.21
N ALA A 106 5.66 7.39 24.50
CA ALA A 106 6.62 7.01 25.54
C ALA A 106 6.57 5.51 25.88
N GLY A 107 5.40 4.89 25.76
CA GLY A 107 5.15 3.49 26.12
C GLY A 107 5.64 2.44 25.12
N GLY A 108 6.24 2.84 23.99
CA GLY A 108 6.85 1.85 23.08
C GLY A 108 7.18 2.36 21.68
N TYR A 109 6.52 3.42 21.19
CA TYR A 109 6.79 3.91 19.84
C TYR A 109 8.22 4.48 19.69
N GLY A 110 8.77 5.11 20.74
CA GLY A 110 10.16 5.56 20.76
C GLY A 110 11.18 4.42 20.59
N ASN A 111 10.81 3.20 21.01
CA ASN A 111 11.68 2.02 21.01
C ASN A 111 11.53 1.15 19.75
N LEU A 112 10.44 1.30 18.97
CA LEU A 112 10.24 0.58 17.69
C LEU A 112 11.32 0.86 16.63
N SER A 113 12.12 1.91 16.81
CA SER A 113 13.30 2.19 15.97
C SER A 113 14.46 1.21 16.21
N GLN A 114 14.43 0.43 17.29
CA GLN A 114 15.39 -0.63 17.59
C GLN A 114 14.63 -1.97 17.52
N ARG A 115 15.20 -2.94 16.83
CA ARG A 115 14.60 -4.25 16.51
C ARG A 115 14.50 -5.16 17.74
N ASP A 116 13.88 -4.70 18.81
CA ASP A 116 13.73 -5.48 20.04
C ASP A 116 12.26 -5.88 20.20
N ALA A 117 12.01 -7.19 20.25
CA ALA A 117 10.67 -7.77 20.39
C ALA A 117 9.90 -7.22 21.62
N ASP A 118 10.63 -6.81 22.65
CA ASP A 118 10.08 -6.25 23.89
C ASP A 118 9.38 -4.88 23.70
N GLY A 119 9.75 -4.10 22.67
CA GLY A 119 9.15 -2.79 22.40
C GLY A 119 7.73 -2.85 21.82
N VAL A 120 7.40 -3.97 21.16
CA VAL A 120 6.10 -4.18 20.51
C VAL A 120 5.03 -4.50 21.54
N ASP A 121 5.35 -5.33 22.54
CA ASP A 121 4.43 -5.69 23.62
C ASP A 121 4.07 -4.50 24.50
N ALA A 122 5.04 -3.64 24.82
CA ALA A 122 4.81 -2.42 25.58
C ALA A 122 3.89 -1.43 24.83
N ALA A 123 4.08 -1.28 23.50
CA ALA A 123 3.21 -0.45 22.66
C ALA A 123 1.78 -1.01 22.55
N LEU A 124 1.65 -2.35 22.44
CA LEU A 124 0.36 -3.05 22.42
C LEU A 124 -0.39 -2.89 23.75
N ASP A 125 0.30 -2.98 24.87
CA ASP A 125 -0.31 -2.80 26.19
C ASP A 125 -0.70 -1.34 26.46
N ALA A 126 0.06 -0.38 25.93
CA ALA A 126 -0.35 1.03 25.93
C ALA A 126 -1.65 1.24 25.13
N LEU A 127 -1.82 0.57 23.98
CA LEU A 127 -3.05 0.62 23.18
C LEU A 127 -4.24 -0.03 23.90
N LYS A 128 -4.05 -1.21 24.49
CA LYS A 128 -5.11 -1.93 25.24
C LYS A 128 -5.61 -1.14 26.45
N ASN A 129 -4.77 -0.30 27.03
CA ASN A 129 -5.11 0.54 28.18
C ASN A 129 -5.76 1.89 27.81
N ILE A 130 -5.92 2.19 26.52
CA ILE A 130 -6.76 3.31 26.08
C ILE A 130 -8.22 2.89 26.29
N LYS A 131 -8.86 3.48 27.31
CA LYS A 131 -10.31 3.34 27.49
C LYS A 131 -11.04 4.25 26.50
N PHE A 132 -11.95 3.65 25.73
CA PHE A 132 -12.96 4.34 24.92
C PHE A 132 -14.07 4.90 25.81
#